data_AF-A0AA36NIN8-F1
#
_entry.id   AF-A0AA36NIN8-F1
#
_cell.length_a   1.000
_cell.length_b   1.000
_cell.length_c   1.000
_cell.angle_alpha   90.00
_cell.angle_beta   90.00
_cell.angle_gamma   90.00
#
_symmetry.space_group_name_H-M   'P 1'
#
loop_
_entity.id
_entity.type
_entity.pdbx_description
1 polymer ?
#
loop_
_entity_poly.entity_id
_entity_poly.type
_entity_poly.pdbx_seq_one_letter_code
_entity_poly.pdbx_strand_id
1 'polypeptide(L)'
;MLVDLLDFESSLVPELFDACRNRQFPVIVVVNKVDCLLDAMHGNREKGLDRLKIWVRRMSRQIRNVHASDVILVSSHSALGFKQLEERLRHHLEPEDPRWMYVVGRVNCGKSTFVNRFLHYVGYRHQGAVHYKRAVGGVTRSPVPGTTLHFISFGLPKGFRLVDTPGIPSKYQVTGRLQEAIDLYGVVPRRRVNAISYALHTGRSFLAGALVRIDQVQGNISFLTSFFSLGVTLHVSQTCKVEDLMKRKAGDFFYPPHSREDCEQLQPLVRHRVEVFGSSDRAWDDLVIAGMGLGRHARAGTSARVQRG
;
A
#
# COMPACT_ATOMS: atom_id res chain seq x y z
N MET A 1 -13.05 6.76 1.98
CA MET A 1 -11.79 6.29 2.59
C MET A 1 -10.89 5.71 1.51
N LEU A 2 -9.64 6.13 1.45
CA LEU A 2 -8.66 5.65 0.49
C LEU A 2 -7.82 4.53 1.12
N VAL A 3 -7.64 3.44 0.39
CA VAL A 3 -6.90 2.23 0.82
C VAL A 3 -5.85 1.90 -0.24
N ASP A 4 -4.63 1.55 0.15
CA ASP A 4 -3.60 1.07 -0.78
C ASP A 4 -3.84 -0.39 -1.14
N LEU A 5 -3.90 -0.75 -2.42
CA LEU A 5 -4.08 -2.15 -2.83
C LEU A 5 -2.92 -3.05 -2.38
N LEU A 6 -1.68 -2.55 -2.40
CA LEU A 6 -0.48 -3.34 -2.10
C LEU A 6 -0.26 -3.51 -0.59
N ASP A 7 -1.01 -2.75 0.21
CA ASP A 7 -0.90 -2.71 1.66
C ASP A 7 -2.32 -2.61 2.26
N PHE A 8 -3.24 -3.43 1.74
CA PHE A 8 -4.69 -3.30 1.95
C PHE A 8 -5.05 -3.35 3.43
N GLU A 9 -4.62 -4.39 4.14
CA GLU A 9 -4.99 -4.62 5.54
C GLU A 9 -4.45 -3.52 6.45
N SER A 10 -3.20 -3.12 6.29
CA SER A 10 -2.61 -2.07 7.14
C SER A 10 -3.10 -0.66 6.77
N SER A 11 -3.57 -0.49 5.52
CA SER A 11 -4.24 0.72 5.04
C SER A 11 -5.63 0.93 5.63
N LEU A 12 -6.25 -0.12 6.18
CA LEU A 12 -7.52 0.02 6.88
C LEU A 12 -7.33 0.75 8.21
N VAL A 13 -8.35 1.54 8.58
CA VAL A 13 -8.43 2.25 9.85
C VAL A 13 -9.73 1.83 10.52
N PRO A 14 -9.75 0.68 11.23
CA PRO A 14 -10.96 0.14 11.84
C PRO A 14 -11.70 1.16 12.72
N GLU A 15 -10.95 1.93 13.51
CA GLU A 15 -11.49 2.93 14.43
C GLU A 15 -12.29 4.02 13.68
N LEU A 16 -11.86 4.35 12.46
CA LEU A 16 -12.54 5.34 11.62
C LEU A 16 -13.81 4.78 10.99
N PHE A 17 -13.83 3.49 10.63
CA PHE A 17 -15.07 2.83 10.19
C PHE A 17 -16.11 2.79 11.30
N ASP A 18 -15.70 2.45 12.52
CA ASP A 18 -16.60 2.43 13.70
C ASP A 18 -17.12 3.84 14.02
N ALA A 19 -16.27 4.86 13.98
CA ALA A 19 -16.68 6.25 14.19
C ALA A 19 -17.67 6.75 13.11
N CYS A 20 -17.41 6.43 11.83
CA CYS A 20 -18.33 6.76 10.74
C CYS A 20 -19.68 6.04 10.92
N ARG A 21 -19.68 4.78 11.33
CA ARG A 21 -20.90 4.01 11.61
C ARG A 21 -21.74 4.65 12.71
N ASN A 22 -21.12 4.97 13.84
CA ASN A 22 -21.85 5.53 14.99
C ASN A 22 -22.52 6.87 14.67
N ARG A 23 -21.94 7.62 13.73
CA ARG A 23 -22.49 8.90 13.23
C ARG A 23 -23.28 8.78 11.93
N GLN A 24 -23.55 7.55 11.46
CA GLN A 24 -24.27 7.25 10.22
C GLN A 24 -23.69 7.96 8.98
N PHE A 25 -22.37 8.16 8.93
CA PHE A 25 -21.70 8.72 7.76
C PHE A 25 -21.56 7.66 6.66
N PRO A 26 -22.05 7.91 5.43
CA PRO A 26 -21.82 7.03 4.30
C PRO A 26 -20.33 6.95 3.97
N VAL A 27 -19.81 5.73 3.75
CA VAL A 27 -18.41 5.50 3.45
C VAL A 27 -18.26 4.83 2.08
N ILE A 28 -17.58 5.51 1.16
CA ILE A 28 -17.07 4.91 -0.08
C ILE A 28 -15.62 4.49 0.15
N VAL A 29 -15.33 3.20 -0.02
CA VAL A 29 -13.97 2.65 0.03
C VAL A 29 -13.37 2.73 -1.37
N VAL A 30 -12.27 3.46 -1.49
CA VAL A 30 -11.58 3.68 -2.75
C VAL A 30 -10.22 3.00 -2.66
N VAL A 31 -10.07 1.89 -3.39
CA VAL A 31 -8.83 1.09 -3.40
C VAL A 31 -7.93 1.60 -4.52
N ASN A 32 -6.82 2.22 -4.14
CA ASN A 32 -5.91 2.94 -5.02
C ASN A 32 -4.74 2.05 -5.49
N LYS A 33 -3.95 2.56 -6.44
CA LYS A 33 -2.74 1.91 -7.00
C LYS A 33 -3.02 0.57 -7.70
N VAL A 34 -4.23 0.39 -8.23
CA VAL A 34 -4.60 -0.85 -8.94
C VAL A 34 -3.69 -1.12 -10.14
N ASP A 35 -3.16 -0.05 -10.75
CA ASP A 35 -2.21 -0.13 -11.87
C ASP A 35 -0.88 -0.81 -11.51
N CYS A 36 -0.52 -0.89 -10.23
CA CYS A 36 0.71 -1.55 -9.81
C CYS A 36 0.68 -3.07 -10.03
N LEU A 37 -0.50 -3.70 -10.05
CA LEU A 37 -0.66 -5.15 -10.21
C LEU A 37 -1.21 -5.57 -11.58
N LEU A 38 -1.75 -4.64 -12.39
CA LEU A 38 -2.48 -5.00 -13.62
C LEU A 38 -1.62 -5.70 -14.68
N ASP A 39 -0.32 -5.40 -14.75
CA ASP A 39 0.58 -6.00 -15.74
C ASP A 39 1.25 -7.29 -15.25
N ALA A 40 1.37 -7.46 -13.93
CA ALA A 40 1.84 -8.70 -13.32
C ALA A 40 0.87 -9.88 -13.57
N MET A 41 -0.35 -9.61 -14.06
CA MET A 41 -1.40 -10.60 -14.27
C MET A 41 -1.44 -11.17 -15.71
N HIS A 42 -0.28 -11.63 -16.19
CA HIS A 42 -0.07 -12.49 -17.37
C HIS A 42 -1.10 -12.32 -18.51
N GLY A 43 -1.02 -11.21 -19.24
CA GLY A 43 -1.58 -11.07 -20.59
C GLY A 43 -3.08 -10.80 -20.70
N ASN A 44 -3.85 -10.79 -19.60
CA ASN A 44 -5.27 -10.42 -19.65
C ASN A 44 -5.65 -9.46 -18.52
N ARG A 45 -5.52 -8.17 -18.82
CA ARG A 45 -5.81 -7.05 -17.92
C ARG A 45 -7.25 -7.08 -17.38
N GLU A 46 -8.21 -7.51 -18.20
CA GLU A 46 -9.63 -7.57 -17.82
C GLU A 46 -9.88 -8.67 -16.79
N LYS A 47 -9.42 -9.90 -17.08
CA LYS A 47 -9.48 -11.03 -16.12
C LYS A 47 -8.74 -10.72 -14.82
N GLY A 48 -7.59 -10.03 -14.91
CA GLY A 48 -6.84 -9.58 -13.74
C GLY A 48 -7.64 -8.61 -12.87
N LEU A 49 -8.27 -7.61 -13.51
CA LEU A 49 -9.12 -6.64 -12.81
C LEU A 49 -10.32 -7.33 -12.15
N ASP A 50 -10.94 -8.31 -12.78
CA ASP A 50 -12.06 -9.04 -12.18
C ASP A 50 -11.64 -9.90 -10.98
N ARG A 51 -10.48 -10.57 -11.06
CA ARG A 51 -9.89 -11.26 -9.90
C ARG A 51 -9.61 -10.29 -8.76
N LEU A 52 -9.04 -9.12 -9.05
CA LEU A 52 -8.82 -8.06 -8.06
C LEU A 52 -10.15 -7.59 -7.44
N LYS A 53 -11.19 -7.36 -8.23
CA LYS A 53 -12.52 -7.00 -7.71
C LYS A 53 -13.06 -8.06 -6.77
N ILE A 54 -12.95 -9.34 -7.14
CA ILE A 54 -13.41 -10.46 -6.29
C ILE A 54 -12.61 -10.49 -4.98
N TRP A 55 -11.29 -10.38 -5.06
CA TRP A 55 -10.42 -10.37 -3.88
C TRP A 55 -10.72 -9.17 -2.97
N VAL A 56 -10.77 -7.95 -3.52
CA VAL A 56 -11.11 -6.74 -2.77
C VAL A 56 -12.49 -6.84 -2.13
N ARG A 57 -13.50 -7.38 -2.84
CA ARG A 57 -14.83 -7.62 -2.27
C ARG A 57 -14.80 -8.63 -1.14
N ARG A 58 -13.98 -9.68 -1.24
CA ARG A 58 -13.82 -10.66 -0.17
C ARG A 58 -13.18 -10.02 1.06
N MET A 59 -12.11 -9.25 0.86
CA MET A 59 -11.45 -8.50 1.93
C MET A 59 -12.37 -7.45 2.55
N SER A 60 -13.14 -6.72 1.72
CA SER A 60 -14.03 -5.68 2.20
C SER A 60 -15.22 -6.22 3.00
N ARG A 61 -15.65 -7.47 2.78
CA ARG A 61 -16.68 -8.13 3.61
C ARG A 61 -16.24 -8.33 5.05
N GLN A 62 -14.94 -8.39 5.31
CA GLN A 62 -14.39 -8.45 6.67
C GLN A 62 -14.46 -7.09 7.36
N ILE A 63 -14.63 -6.00 6.58
CA ILE A 63 -14.82 -4.65 7.11
C ILE A 63 -16.29 -4.50 7.49
N ARG A 64 -16.56 -4.30 8.78
CA ARG A 64 -17.92 -4.03 9.26
C ARG A 64 -18.46 -2.75 8.61
N ASN A 65 -19.74 -2.75 8.25
CA ASN A 65 -20.48 -1.55 7.81
C ASN A 65 -20.01 -0.91 6.48
N VAL A 66 -19.38 -1.69 5.59
CA VAL A 66 -19.08 -1.27 4.20
C VAL A 66 -19.94 -2.08 3.24
N HIS A 67 -20.76 -1.40 2.44
CA HIS A 67 -21.50 -2.05 1.36
C HIS A 67 -20.56 -2.36 0.18
N ALA A 68 -20.72 -3.54 -0.42
CA ALA A 68 -19.85 -3.96 -1.52
C ALA A 68 -19.95 -3.05 -2.76
N SER A 69 -21.08 -2.38 -2.97
CA SER A 69 -21.31 -1.39 -4.03
C SER A 69 -20.53 -0.09 -3.83
N ASP A 70 -20.02 0.16 -2.63
CA ASP A 70 -19.24 1.33 -2.26
C ASP A 70 -17.73 1.09 -2.33
N VAL A 71 -17.31 -0.06 -2.85
CA VAL A 71 -15.90 -0.41 -3.01
C VAL A 71 -15.47 -0.20 -4.46
N ILE A 72 -14.71 0.87 -4.70
CA ILE A 72 -14.31 1.32 -6.04
C ILE A 72 -12.79 1.15 -6.22
N LEU A 73 -12.39 0.46 -7.28
CA LEU A 73 -10.99 0.32 -7.67
C LEU A 73 -10.57 1.52 -8.51
N VAL A 74 -9.49 2.21 -8.12
CA VAL A 74 -8.97 3.37 -8.85
C VAL A 74 -7.46 3.33 -9.02
N SER A 75 -6.98 4.01 -10.06
CA SER A 75 -5.58 4.39 -10.19
C SER A 75 -5.50 5.89 -10.27
N SER A 76 -5.01 6.53 -9.20
CA SER A 76 -4.78 7.97 -9.20
C SER A 76 -3.75 8.41 -10.24
N HIS A 77 -2.81 7.53 -10.60
CA HIS A 77 -1.80 7.80 -11.62
C HIS A 77 -2.40 7.78 -13.03
N SER A 78 -3.10 6.70 -13.39
CA SER A 78 -3.65 6.48 -14.75
C SER A 78 -5.10 6.98 -14.96
N ALA A 79 -5.72 7.55 -13.93
CA ALA A 79 -7.13 7.96 -13.91
C ALA A 79 -8.16 6.83 -14.08
N LEU A 80 -7.72 5.57 -14.00
CA LEU A 80 -8.62 4.42 -14.04
C LEU A 80 -9.63 4.48 -12.87
N GLY A 81 -10.89 4.14 -13.15
CA GLY A 81 -11.95 4.00 -12.13
C GLY A 81 -12.64 5.30 -11.72
N PHE A 82 -12.18 6.47 -12.17
CA PHE A 82 -12.76 7.76 -11.78
C PHE A 82 -14.20 7.97 -12.28
N LYS A 83 -14.54 7.43 -13.47
CA LYS A 83 -15.93 7.44 -13.98
C LYS A 83 -16.89 6.68 -13.05
N GLN A 84 -16.49 5.47 -12.61
CA GLN A 84 -17.29 4.66 -11.69
C GLN A 84 -17.41 5.33 -10.31
N LEU A 85 -16.32 5.94 -9.83
CA LEU A 85 -16.35 6.72 -8.60
C LEU A 85 -17.33 7.90 -8.69
N GLU A 86 -17.27 8.66 -9.77
CA GLU A 86 -18.16 9.80 -9.98
C GLU A 86 -19.62 9.37 -10.02
N GLU A 87 -19.92 8.31 -10.78
CA GLU A 87 -21.27 7.73 -10.83
C GLU A 87 -21.74 7.32 -9.43
N ARG A 88 -20.90 6.64 -8.64
CA ARG A 88 -21.26 6.26 -7.27
C ARG A 88 -21.46 7.46 -6.35
N LEU A 89 -20.65 8.51 -6.49
CA LEU A 89 -20.80 9.76 -5.75
C LEU A 89 -22.12 10.45 -6.09
N ARG A 90 -22.54 10.48 -7.36
CA ARG A 90 -23.84 11.06 -7.76
C ARG A 90 -25.03 10.37 -7.10
N HIS A 91 -24.92 9.08 -6.78
CA HIS A 91 -25.97 8.36 -6.05
C HIS A 91 -26.06 8.73 -4.56
N HIS A 92 -25.00 9.31 -3.99
CA HIS A 92 -24.95 9.74 -2.58
C HIS A 92 -25.06 11.25 -2.39
N LEU A 93 -24.92 12.01 -3.47
CA LEU A 93 -24.86 13.47 -3.46
C LEU A 93 -26.00 14.03 -4.28
N GLU A 94 -27.01 14.54 -3.57
CA GLU A 94 -28.14 15.24 -4.19
C GLU A 94 -27.75 16.69 -4.47
N PRO A 95 -28.01 17.22 -5.69
CA PRO A 95 -27.68 18.61 -6.03
C PRO A 95 -28.32 19.67 -5.12
N GLU A 96 -29.43 19.32 -4.48
CA GLU A 96 -30.24 20.19 -3.62
C GLU A 96 -29.73 20.22 -2.18
N ASP A 97 -28.86 19.26 -1.79
CA ASP A 97 -28.28 19.15 -0.46
C ASP A 97 -26.72 19.08 -0.55
N PRO A 98 -26.03 20.23 -0.66
CA PRO A 98 -24.59 20.27 -0.83
C PRO A 98 -23.84 19.78 0.42
N ARG A 99 -23.21 18.60 0.31
CA ARG A 99 -22.47 17.96 1.41
C ARG A 99 -20.96 18.15 1.32
N TRP A 100 -20.31 17.98 2.47
CA TRP A 100 -18.86 17.96 2.59
C TRP A 100 -18.37 16.52 2.45
N MET A 101 -17.41 16.32 1.56
CA MET A 101 -16.75 15.03 1.31
C MET A 101 -15.37 15.05 1.94
N TYR A 102 -15.11 14.10 2.84
CA TYR A 102 -13.83 13.98 3.51
C TYR A 102 -13.02 12.84 2.89
N VAL A 103 -11.83 13.17 2.37
CA VAL A 103 -10.90 12.17 1.87
C VAL A 103 -9.95 11.79 3.00
N VAL A 104 -10.16 10.60 3.54
CA VAL A 104 -9.45 10.03 4.69
C VAL A 104 -8.71 8.75 4.29
N GLY A 105 -7.57 8.49 4.91
CA GLY A 105 -6.77 7.26 4.68
C GLY A 105 -5.41 7.32 5.39
N ARG A 106 -4.68 6.20 5.40
CA ARG A 106 -3.33 6.13 5.96
C ARG A 106 -2.34 7.03 5.20
N VAL A 107 -1.19 7.32 5.80
CA VAL A 107 -0.05 7.90 5.07
C VAL A 107 0.36 6.95 3.92
N ASN A 108 0.88 7.49 2.82
CA ASN A 108 1.35 6.74 1.64
C ASN A 108 0.31 5.95 0.81
N CYS A 109 -0.98 5.93 1.18
CA CYS A 109 -2.05 5.33 0.36
C CYS A 109 -2.35 6.07 -0.96
N GLY A 110 -1.68 7.22 -1.19
CA GLY A 110 -1.80 8.02 -2.40
C GLY A 110 -2.90 9.08 -2.36
N LYS A 111 -3.35 9.49 -1.16
CA LYS A 111 -4.40 10.49 -0.96
C LYS A 111 -4.17 11.80 -1.70
N SER A 112 -2.98 12.39 -1.60
CA SER A 112 -2.68 13.66 -2.26
C SER A 112 -2.72 13.54 -3.79
N THR A 113 -2.26 12.40 -4.32
CA THR A 113 -2.33 12.07 -5.76
C THR A 113 -3.78 11.88 -6.19
N PHE A 114 -4.58 11.17 -5.40
CA PHE A 114 -6.00 10.94 -5.64
C PHE A 114 -6.77 12.27 -5.71
N VAL A 115 -6.63 13.13 -4.69
CA VAL A 115 -7.32 14.43 -4.65
C VAL A 115 -6.96 15.29 -5.85
N ASN A 116 -5.67 15.38 -6.21
CA ASN A 116 -5.25 16.11 -7.41
C ASN A 116 -5.88 15.55 -8.68
N ARG A 117 -5.86 14.22 -8.82
CA ARG A 117 -6.44 13.56 -9.99
C ARG A 117 -7.96 13.77 -10.05
N PHE A 118 -8.64 13.70 -8.92
CA PHE A 118 -10.07 13.92 -8.81
C PHE A 118 -10.44 15.35 -9.19
N LEU A 119 -9.77 16.35 -8.63
CA LEU A 119 -10.00 17.76 -8.94
C LEU A 119 -9.78 18.07 -10.42
N HIS A 120 -8.74 17.48 -11.03
CA HIS A 120 -8.52 17.58 -12.47
C HIS A 120 -9.65 16.91 -13.26
N TYR A 121 -10.06 15.71 -12.87
CA TYR A 121 -11.12 14.95 -13.53
C TYR A 121 -12.47 15.70 -13.53
N VAL A 122 -12.85 16.32 -12.41
CA VAL A 122 -14.10 17.11 -12.31
C VAL A 122 -13.99 18.52 -12.89
N GLY A 123 -12.88 18.86 -13.56
CA GLY A 123 -12.70 20.17 -14.19
C GLY A 123 -12.59 21.34 -13.21
N TYR A 124 -11.98 21.12 -12.04
CA TYR A 124 -11.81 22.18 -11.03
C TYR A 124 -11.02 23.37 -11.59
N ARG A 125 -11.63 24.55 -11.62
CA ARG A 125 -11.10 25.76 -12.31
C ARG A 125 -9.86 26.37 -11.66
N HIS A 126 -9.63 26.15 -10.37
CA HIS A 126 -8.51 26.76 -9.64
C HIS A 126 -7.31 25.81 -9.47
N GLN A 127 -6.91 25.10 -10.53
CA GLN A 127 -5.81 24.12 -10.47
C GLN A 127 -4.49 24.75 -10.02
N GLY A 128 -4.19 25.98 -10.47
CA GLY A 128 -2.99 26.72 -10.04
C GLY A 128 -2.95 27.01 -8.53
N ALA A 129 -4.11 27.17 -7.90
CA ALA A 129 -4.22 27.36 -6.45
C ALA A 129 -4.12 26.06 -5.65
N VAL A 130 -4.23 24.88 -6.28
CA VAL A 130 -4.12 23.58 -5.59
C VAL A 130 -2.69 23.36 -5.09
N HIS A 131 -1.70 23.69 -5.93
CA HIS A 131 -0.29 23.62 -5.55
C HIS A 131 0.05 24.65 -4.47
N TYR A 132 -0.47 25.88 -4.60
CA TYR A 132 -0.30 26.93 -3.60
C TYR A 132 -0.93 26.58 -2.24
N LYS A 133 -2.20 26.16 -2.22
CA LYS A 133 -2.90 25.73 -0.98
C LYS A 133 -2.17 24.59 -0.27
N ARG A 134 -1.48 23.73 -1.01
CA ARG A 134 -0.66 22.64 -0.45
C ARG A 134 0.71 23.08 0.02
N ALA A 135 1.35 23.99 -0.70
CA ALA A 135 2.63 24.57 -0.30
C ALA A 135 2.49 25.42 0.97
N VAL A 136 1.42 26.21 1.07
CA VAL A 136 1.10 27.02 2.26
C VAL A 136 0.52 26.14 3.39
N GLY A 137 -0.23 25.09 3.06
CA GLY A 137 -0.81 24.15 4.02
C GLY A 137 0.12 23.04 4.51
N GLY A 138 1.42 23.08 4.18
CA GLY A 138 2.42 22.11 4.68
C GLY A 138 2.33 20.68 4.10
N VAL A 139 1.48 20.44 3.09
CA VAL A 139 1.30 19.12 2.47
C VAL A 139 2.11 19.03 1.17
N THR A 140 3.43 19.20 1.28
CA THR A 140 4.35 18.81 0.22
C THR A 140 4.49 17.28 0.20
N ARG A 141 4.87 16.73 -0.95
CA ARG A 141 4.98 15.29 -1.26
C ARG A 141 6.10 14.58 -0.47
N SER A 142 6.38 15.02 0.75
CA SER A 142 7.34 14.36 1.62
C SER A 142 6.73 13.08 2.16
N PRO A 143 7.42 11.95 2.04
CA PRO A 143 6.99 10.71 2.66
C PRO A 143 7.34 10.68 4.16
N VAL A 144 8.08 11.68 4.66
CA VAL A 144 8.50 11.79 6.05
C VAL A 144 7.26 12.10 6.92
N PRO A 145 6.92 11.25 7.90
CA PRO A 145 5.83 11.53 8.83
C PRO A 145 6.21 12.74 9.70
N GLY A 146 5.51 13.86 9.56
CA GLY A 146 5.79 15.03 10.44
C GLY A 146 5.30 16.40 10.00
N THR A 147 4.63 16.58 8.85
CA THR A 147 4.15 17.91 8.47
C THR A 147 2.80 18.26 9.10
N THR A 148 2.65 19.53 9.46
CA THR A 148 1.53 20.13 10.19
C THR A 148 0.17 19.72 9.58
N LEU A 149 -0.72 19.20 10.44
CA LEU A 149 -2.00 18.57 10.10
C LEU A 149 -3.06 19.61 9.66
N HIS A 150 -2.91 20.21 8.48
CA HIS A 150 -3.92 21.15 7.97
C HIS A 150 -4.92 20.47 7.04
N PHE A 151 -6.21 20.61 7.35
CA PHE A 151 -7.28 20.28 6.42
C PHE A 151 -7.24 21.23 5.23
N ILE A 152 -7.26 20.68 4.01
CA ILE A 152 -7.31 21.50 2.80
C ILE A 152 -8.67 21.33 2.14
N SER A 153 -9.44 22.41 2.08
CA SER A 153 -10.77 22.41 1.48
C SER A 153 -10.79 22.99 0.06
N PHE A 154 -11.50 22.30 -0.82
CA PHE A 154 -11.77 22.69 -2.20
C PHE A 154 -13.28 22.81 -2.40
N GLY A 155 -13.77 24.01 -2.69
CA GLY A 155 -15.16 24.22 -3.08
C GLY A 155 -15.39 23.70 -4.50
N LEU A 156 -16.42 22.89 -4.67
CA LEU A 156 -16.83 22.31 -5.94
C LEU A 156 -18.12 23.00 -6.45
N PRO A 157 -18.51 22.79 -7.71
CA PRO A 157 -19.78 23.33 -8.23
C PRO A 157 -20.97 22.94 -7.35
N LYS A 158 -22.06 23.71 -7.42
CA LYS A 158 -23.30 23.46 -6.65
C LYS A 158 -23.13 23.44 -5.12
N GLY A 159 -22.06 24.04 -4.59
CA GLY A 159 -21.87 24.20 -3.14
C GLY A 159 -21.20 23.02 -2.42
N PHE A 160 -20.94 21.90 -3.12
CA PHE A 160 -20.20 20.77 -2.57
C PHE A 160 -18.80 21.17 -2.12
N ARG A 161 -18.23 20.46 -1.14
CA ARG A 161 -16.85 20.69 -0.69
C ARG A 161 -16.09 19.37 -0.62
N LEU A 162 -14.87 19.35 -1.13
CA LEU A 162 -13.92 18.26 -0.94
C LEU A 162 -12.86 18.68 0.08
N VAL A 163 -12.70 17.89 1.13
CA VAL A 163 -11.74 18.13 2.21
C VAL A 163 -10.67 17.04 2.16
N ASP A 164 -9.45 17.43 1.82
CA ASP A 164 -8.26 16.59 1.96
C ASP A 164 -7.83 16.63 3.43
N THR A 165 -7.99 15.51 4.13
CA THR A 165 -7.56 15.41 5.53
C THR A 165 -6.08 15.04 5.57
N PRO A 166 -5.38 15.29 6.68
CA PRO A 166 -4.05 14.72 6.87
C PRO A 166 -4.08 13.18 6.81
N GLY A 167 -2.97 12.57 6.40
CA GLY A 167 -2.83 11.11 6.38
C GLY A 167 -2.66 10.57 7.79
N ILE A 168 -3.33 9.46 8.10
CA ILE A 168 -3.24 8.84 9.44
C ILE A 168 -1.98 7.98 9.47
N PRO A 169 -0.96 8.28 10.29
CA PRO A 169 0.22 7.43 10.40
C PRO A 169 -0.16 6.07 10.99
N SER A 170 0.58 5.03 10.63
CA SER A 170 0.46 3.71 11.25
C SER A 170 1.79 3.36 11.90
N LYS A 171 1.75 2.88 13.15
CA LYS A 171 2.93 2.35 13.85
C LYS A 171 3.46 1.08 13.17
N TYR A 172 2.54 0.31 12.57
CA TYR A 172 2.82 -0.99 11.97
C TYR A 172 3.43 -0.93 10.57
N GLN A 173 3.46 0.25 9.92
CA GLN A 173 4.05 0.38 8.58
C GLN A 173 5.56 0.57 8.68
N VAL A 174 6.32 -0.17 7.87
CA VAL A 174 7.79 -0.03 7.80
C VAL A 174 8.21 1.39 7.40
N THR A 175 7.38 2.10 6.65
CA THR A 175 7.60 3.52 6.30
C THR A 175 7.65 4.44 7.52
N GLY A 176 7.11 4.05 8.67
CA GLY A 176 7.23 4.84 9.90
C GLY A 176 8.64 4.80 10.52
N ARG A 177 9.51 3.88 10.07
CA ARG A 177 10.86 3.65 10.60
C ARG A 177 11.98 4.16 9.69
N LEU A 178 11.63 4.56 8.46
CA LEU A 178 12.58 5.09 7.49
C LEU A 178 12.60 6.61 7.62
N GLN A 179 13.77 7.18 7.88
CA GLN A 179 13.91 8.63 8.07
C GLN A 179 14.15 9.32 6.74
N GLU A 180 14.98 8.70 5.90
CA GLU A 180 15.37 9.29 4.63
C GLU A 180 14.30 9.19 3.55
N ALA A 181 14.12 10.28 2.81
CA ALA A 181 13.13 10.35 1.75
C ALA A 181 13.40 9.33 0.63
N ILE A 182 14.67 9.04 0.34
CA ILE A 182 15.06 8.03 -0.67
C ILE A 182 14.58 6.63 -0.29
N ASP A 183 14.65 6.27 0.98
CA ASP A 183 14.23 4.95 1.48
C ASP A 183 12.72 4.80 1.42
N LEU A 184 12.01 5.84 1.86
CA LEU A 184 10.57 5.89 1.77
C LEU A 184 10.08 5.81 0.31
N TYR A 185 10.76 6.51 -0.61
CA TYR A 185 10.46 6.42 -2.04
C TYR A 185 10.85 5.08 -2.65
N GLY A 186 11.88 4.42 -2.10
CA GLY A 186 12.32 3.10 -2.51
C GLY A 186 11.31 2.03 -2.15
N VAL A 187 10.75 2.09 -0.94
CA VAL A 187 9.73 1.14 -0.47
C VAL A 187 8.36 1.38 -1.08
N VAL A 188 7.85 2.61 -1.06
CA VAL A 188 6.48 2.90 -1.48
C VAL A 188 6.34 2.78 -3.00
N PRO A 189 5.55 1.83 -3.51
CA PRO A 189 5.42 1.64 -4.95
C PRO A 189 4.76 2.86 -5.60
N ARG A 190 5.49 3.49 -6.52
CA ARG A 190 5.06 4.66 -7.31
C ARG A 190 4.81 4.32 -8.77
N ARG A 191 5.38 3.21 -9.21
CA ARG A 191 5.28 2.66 -10.56
C ARG A 191 4.86 1.20 -10.43
N ARG A 192 4.74 0.54 -11.57
CA ARG A 192 4.41 -0.89 -11.66
C ARG A 192 5.40 -1.70 -10.82
N VAL A 193 4.87 -2.73 -10.17
CA VAL A 193 5.65 -3.68 -9.39
C VAL A 193 5.88 -4.91 -10.26
N ASN A 194 7.13 -5.38 -10.29
CA ASN A 194 7.47 -6.58 -11.03
C ASN A 194 7.22 -7.81 -10.14
N ALA A 195 6.54 -8.81 -10.71
CA ALA A 195 6.45 -10.12 -10.10
C ALA A 195 7.74 -10.90 -10.43
N ILE A 196 8.57 -11.14 -9.41
CA ILE A 196 9.81 -11.90 -9.57
C ILE A 196 9.70 -13.18 -8.73
N SER A 197 9.88 -14.33 -9.37
CA SER A 197 9.78 -15.65 -8.73
C SER A 197 11.16 -16.23 -8.42
N TYR A 198 11.36 -16.65 -7.17
CA TYR A 198 12.58 -17.26 -6.66
C TYR A 198 12.32 -18.70 -6.22
N ALA A 199 13.18 -19.63 -6.63
CA ALA A 199 13.18 -20.99 -6.08
C ALA A 199 14.01 -21.03 -4.79
N LEU A 200 13.35 -21.19 -3.65
CA LEU A 200 13.96 -21.29 -2.33
C LEU A 200 14.04 -22.74 -1.89
N HIS A 201 15.27 -23.24 -1.81
CA HIS A 201 15.60 -24.53 -1.21
C HIS A 201 15.74 -24.39 0.31
N THR A 202 15.56 -25.48 1.04
CA THR A 202 15.86 -25.53 2.47
C THR A 202 17.29 -25.05 2.76
N GLY A 203 17.43 -24.17 3.75
CA GLY A 203 18.70 -23.51 4.08
C GLY A 203 19.04 -22.31 3.19
N ARG A 204 18.09 -21.83 2.37
CA ARG A 204 18.18 -20.54 1.66
C ARG A 204 17.26 -19.51 2.29
N SER A 205 17.68 -18.26 2.16
CA SER A 205 16.94 -17.10 2.64
C SER A 205 16.77 -16.09 1.52
N PHE A 206 15.57 -15.54 1.41
CA PHE A 206 15.26 -14.38 0.60
C PHE A 206 15.34 -13.11 1.46
N LEU A 207 15.93 -12.06 0.91
CA LEU A 207 16.10 -10.75 1.52
C LEU A 207 15.44 -9.70 0.64
N ALA A 208 14.68 -8.80 1.24
CA ALA A 208 14.17 -7.60 0.60
C ALA A 208 14.62 -6.37 1.40
N GLY A 209 15.62 -5.67 0.85
CA GLY A 209 16.41 -4.67 1.54
C GLY A 209 17.02 -5.21 2.83
N ALA A 210 17.26 -4.32 3.79
CA ALA A 210 17.65 -4.68 5.14
C ALA A 210 16.45 -4.92 6.08
N LEU A 211 15.23 -4.96 5.53
CA LEU A 211 13.98 -4.85 6.29
C LEU A 211 13.23 -6.18 6.43
N VAL A 212 13.47 -7.13 5.52
CA VAL A 212 12.72 -8.38 5.42
C VAL A 212 13.68 -9.53 5.15
N ARG A 213 13.46 -10.63 5.87
CA ARG A 213 14.17 -11.90 5.67
C ARG A 213 13.19 -13.06 5.71
N ILE A 214 13.13 -13.86 4.66
CA ILE A 214 12.30 -15.07 4.60
C ILE A 214 13.22 -16.28 4.52
N ASP A 215 13.21 -17.13 5.53
CA ASP A 215 14.03 -18.35 5.62
C ASP A 215 13.20 -19.58 5.24
N GLN A 216 13.66 -20.34 4.24
CA GLN A 216 13.10 -21.66 3.96
C GLN A 216 13.75 -22.66 4.92
N VAL A 217 13.03 -23.03 5.98
CA VAL A 217 13.55 -23.81 7.10
C VAL A 217 13.39 -25.31 6.87
N GLN A 218 12.28 -25.72 6.25
CA GLN A 218 11.95 -27.13 6.10
C GLN A 218 11.12 -27.35 4.83
N GLY A 219 11.19 -28.56 4.27
CA GLY A 219 10.42 -28.96 3.11
C GLY A 219 11.25 -29.00 1.82
N ASN A 220 10.55 -29.16 0.70
CA ASN A 220 11.14 -29.20 -0.63
C ASN A 220 11.36 -27.77 -1.16
N ILE A 221 11.70 -27.66 -2.45
CA ILE A 221 11.78 -26.38 -3.16
C ILE A 221 10.44 -25.65 -3.03
N SER A 222 10.49 -24.42 -2.53
CA SER A 222 9.38 -23.49 -2.52
C SER A 222 9.59 -22.40 -3.58
N PHE A 223 8.52 -21.95 -4.21
CA PHE A 223 8.57 -20.80 -5.11
C PHE A 223 7.98 -19.60 -4.39
N LEU A 224 8.79 -18.55 -4.25
CA LEU A 224 8.39 -17.25 -3.70
C LEU A 224 8.28 -16.24 -4.83
N THR A 225 7.07 -15.76 -5.12
CA THR A 225 6.85 -14.65 -6.05
C THR A 225 6.74 -13.36 -5.27
N SER A 226 7.71 -12.46 -5.42
CA SER A 226 7.76 -11.19 -4.70
C SER A 226 7.15 -10.05 -5.51
N PHE A 227 6.43 -9.14 -4.84
CA PHE A 227 5.87 -7.90 -5.40
C PHE A 227 6.37 -6.70 -4.59
N PHE A 228 7.67 -6.42 -4.65
CA PHE A 228 8.27 -5.22 -4.03
C PHE A 228 8.50 -4.10 -5.04
N SER A 229 8.53 -2.86 -4.55
CA SER A 229 8.95 -1.71 -5.34
C SER A 229 10.38 -1.90 -5.88
N LEU A 230 10.66 -1.33 -7.06
CA LEU A 230 11.97 -1.41 -7.72
C LEU A 230 13.12 -0.80 -6.90
N GLY A 231 12.81 0.06 -5.93
CA GLY A 231 13.82 0.63 -5.03
C GLY A 231 14.21 -0.30 -3.88
N VAL A 232 13.67 -1.52 -3.82
CA VAL A 232 14.03 -2.53 -2.82
C VAL A 232 14.94 -3.57 -3.45
N THR A 233 16.17 -3.71 -2.92
CA THR A 233 17.11 -4.75 -3.33
C THR A 233 16.57 -6.12 -2.95
N LEU A 234 16.42 -7.02 -3.93
CA LEU A 234 15.99 -8.39 -3.71
C LEU A 234 17.17 -9.35 -3.89
N HIS A 235 17.38 -10.25 -2.92
CA HIS A 235 18.52 -11.15 -2.94
C HIS A 235 18.23 -12.50 -2.28
N VAL A 236 18.82 -13.58 -2.81
CA VAL A 236 18.75 -14.91 -2.21
C VAL A 236 20.15 -15.37 -1.80
N SER A 237 20.31 -15.80 -0.56
CA SER A 237 21.57 -16.27 -0.01
C SER A 237 21.40 -17.55 0.82
N GLN A 238 22.51 -18.15 1.23
CA GLN A 238 22.49 -19.25 2.21
C GLN A 238 22.13 -18.70 3.58
N THR A 239 21.19 -19.33 4.28
CA THR A 239 20.66 -18.86 5.58
C THR A 239 21.76 -18.65 6.62
N CYS A 240 22.80 -19.51 6.62
CA CYS A 240 23.94 -19.40 7.53
C CYS A 240 24.82 -18.15 7.26
N LYS A 241 24.81 -17.61 6.04
CA LYS A 241 25.60 -16.43 5.66
C LYS A 241 24.85 -15.12 5.84
N VAL A 242 23.52 -15.15 5.98
CA VAL A 242 22.71 -13.93 5.98
C VAL A 242 23.10 -12.97 7.09
N GLU A 243 23.39 -13.47 8.29
CA GLU A 243 23.74 -12.61 9.43
C GLU A 243 25.00 -11.78 9.15
N ASP A 244 26.05 -12.44 8.67
CA ASP A 244 27.30 -11.81 8.28
C ASP A 244 27.12 -10.90 7.05
N LEU A 245 26.33 -11.33 6.07
CA LEU A 245 26.06 -10.57 4.85
C LEU A 245 25.32 -9.25 5.17
N MET A 246 24.32 -9.30 6.07
CA MET A 246 23.59 -8.12 6.52
C MET A 246 24.50 -7.14 7.26
N LYS A 247 25.33 -7.63 8.19
CA LYS A 247 26.31 -6.79 8.90
C LYS A 247 27.27 -6.05 7.96
N ARG A 248 27.70 -6.71 6.87
CA ARG A 248 28.69 -6.16 5.94
C ARG A 248 28.10 -5.31 4.82
N LYS A 249 26.83 -5.51 4.46
CA LYS A 249 26.24 -4.97 3.21
C LYS A 249 24.92 -4.23 3.38
N ALA A 250 24.33 -4.17 4.58
CA ALA A 250 23.22 -3.26 4.86
C ALA A 250 23.69 -1.80 4.68
N GLY A 251 22.90 -0.98 4.00
CA GLY A 251 23.29 0.39 3.65
C GLY A 251 24.33 0.52 2.53
N ASP A 252 24.87 -0.57 1.97
CA ASP A 252 25.76 -0.53 0.80
C ASP A 252 25.20 -1.28 -0.43
N PHE A 253 24.41 -2.33 -0.19
CA PHE A 253 23.79 -3.14 -1.24
C PHE A 253 22.34 -3.49 -0.90
N PHE A 254 22.05 -3.82 0.37
CA PHE A 254 20.69 -4.10 0.81
C PHE A 254 19.93 -2.84 1.14
N TYR A 255 19.37 -2.24 0.09
CA TYR A 255 18.52 -1.07 0.20
C TYR A 255 17.04 -1.44 0.19
N PRO A 256 16.20 -0.73 0.93
CA PRO A 256 16.51 0.27 1.96
C PRO A 256 16.78 -0.37 3.35
N PRO A 257 17.32 0.39 4.34
CA PRO A 257 17.76 1.78 4.26
C PRO A 257 19.03 1.99 3.42
N HIS A 258 19.24 3.20 2.88
CA HIS A 258 20.46 3.61 2.20
C HIS A 258 21.51 4.17 3.15
N SER A 259 21.11 4.73 4.29
CA SER A 259 22.03 5.15 5.34
C SER A 259 22.40 3.98 6.25
N ARG A 260 23.69 3.84 6.57
CA ARG A 260 24.14 2.89 7.61
C ARG A 260 23.64 3.27 9.00
N GLU A 261 23.54 4.56 9.29
CA GLU A 261 23.00 5.06 10.55
C GLU A 261 21.54 4.64 10.71
N ASP A 262 20.72 4.80 9.67
CA ASP A 262 19.33 4.32 9.66
C ASP A 262 19.28 2.80 9.87
N CYS A 263 20.20 2.04 9.24
CA CYS A 263 20.29 0.58 9.44
C CYS A 263 20.59 0.20 10.90
N GLU A 264 21.37 0.98 11.63
CA GLU A 264 21.69 0.73 13.04
C GLU A 264 20.54 1.12 13.98
N GLN A 265 19.76 2.13 13.61
CA GLN A 265 18.57 2.56 14.35
C GLN A 265 17.37 1.62 14.14
N LEU A 266 17.41 0.76 13.12
CA LEU A 266 16.40 -0.27 12.91
C LEU A 266 16.39 -1.29 14.05
N GLN A 267 15.19 -1.62 14.53
CA GLN A 267 15.03 -2.69 15.50
C GLN A 267 15.41 -4.06 14.88
N PRO A 268 15.93 -5.00 15.69
CA PRO A 268 16.19 -6.36 15.22
C PRO A 268 14.95 -7.00 14.60
N LEU A 269 15.16 -7.78 13.53
CA LEU A 269 14.08 -8.52 12.88
C LEU A 269 13.45 -9.51 13.86
N VAL A 270 12.12 -9.45 13.98
CA VAL A 270 11.34 -10.38 14.79
C VAL A 270 11.01 -11.61 13.97
N ARG A 271 11.25 -12.78 14.57
CA ARG A 271 10.99 -14.06 13.91
C ARG A 271 9.55 -14.48 14.09
N HIS A 272 8.88 -14.75 12.97
CA HIS A 272 7.61 -15.43 12.89
C HIS A 272 7.81 -16.78 12.18
N ARG A 273 7.15 -17.83 12.67
CA ARG A 273 7.14 -19.14 12.01
C ARG A 273 5.77 -19.32 11.38
N VAL A 274 5.76 -19.61 10.08
CA VAL A 274 4.53 -19.81 9.33
C VAL A 274 4.61 -21.17 8.63
N GLU A 275 3.55 -21.95 8.73
CA GLU A 275 3.43 -23.17 7.94
C GLU A 275 2.51 -22.87 6.78
N VAL A 276 3.12 -22.60 5.63
CA VAL A 276 2.39 -22.51 4.38
C VAL A 276 2.11 -23.94 3.92
N PHE A 277 0.95 -24.19 3.32
CA PHE A 277 0.68 -25.46 2.62
C PHE A 277 0.50 -25.16 1.13
N GLY A 278 0.95 -26.02 0.22
CA GLY A 278 0.84 -25.71 -1.21
C GLY A 278 1.07 -26.93 -2.11
N SER A 279 0.58 -26.83 -3.35
CA SER A 279 0.74 -27.85 -4.40
C SER A 279 1.86 -27.45 -5.38
N SER A 280 2.11 -28.25 -6.42
CA SER A 280 3.13 -27.96 -7.45
C SER A 280 2.87 -26.72 -8.29
N ASP A 281 1.61 -26.37 -8.41
CA ASP A 281 1.05 -25.56 -9.49
C ASP A 281 0.28 -24.35 -8.98
N ARG A 282 0.08 -24.24 -7.66
CA ARG A 282 -0.71 -23.17 -7.06
C ARG A 282 -0.10 -22.68 -5.76
N ALA A 283 0.01 -21.35 -5.64
CA ALA A 283 0.22 -20.67 -4.36
C ALA A 283 -1.08 -20.60 -3.57
N TRP A 284 -1.04 -21.04 -2.32
CA TRP A 284 -2.20 -21.05 -1.43
C TRP A 284 -2.22 -19.82 -0.53
N ASP A 285 -1.04 -19.30 -0.15
CA ASP A 285 -0.94 -18.22 0.83
C ASP A 285 -0.15 -17.01 0.33
N ASP A 286 -0.63 -15.84 0.74
CA ASP A 286 -0.05 -14.53 0.50
C ASP A 286 0.56 -14.00 1.82
N LEU A 287 1.86 -13.70 1.82
CA LEU A 287 2.59 -13.07 2.93
C LEU A 287 2.67 -11.56 2.68
N VAL A 288 1.80 -10.80 3.34
CA VAL A 288 1.75 -9.32 3.23
C VAL A 288 2.74 -8.70 4.22
N ILE A 289 3.60 -7.80 3.76
CA ILE A 289 4.52 -7.04 4.62
C ILE A 289 4.09 -5.58 4.62
N ALA A 290 3.56 -5.14 5.77
CA ALA A 290 2.94 -3.83 5.92
C ALA A 290 3.89 -2.70 5.50
N GLY A 291 3.44 -1.88 4.55
CA GLY A 291 4.19 -0.75 4.00
C GLY A 291 5.25 -1.11 2.95
N MET A 292 5.58 -2.39 2.68
CA MET A 292 6.58 -2.80 1.68
C MET A 292 6.02 -3.56 0.48
N GLY A 293 4.86 -4.19 0.61
CA GLY A 293 4.18 -4.92 -0.46
C GLY A 293 3.86 -6.38 -0.12
N LEU A 294 3.61 -7.19 -1.16
CA LEU A 294 3.10 -8.56 -1.06
C LEU A 294 4.17 -9.58 -1.47
N GLY A 295 4.29 -10.69 -0.75
CA GLY A 295 4.95 -11.92 -1.20
C GLY A 295 3.94 -13.05 -1.39
N ARG A 296 4.08 -13.85 -2.44
CA ARG A 296 3.26 -15.04 -2.71
C ARG A 296 4.08 -16.31 -2.55
N HIS A 297 3.60 -17.29 -1.79
CA HIS A 297 4.34 -18.51 -1.51
C HIS A 297 3.63 -19.74 -2.10
N ALA A 298 4.37 -20.58 -2.83
CA ALA A 298 3.78 -21.71 -3.54
C ALA A 298 3.85 -23.07 -2.83
N ARG A 299 4.69 -23.27 -1.81
CA ARG A 299 4.88 -24.58 -1.15
C ARG A 299 5.38 -24.45 0.29
N ALA A 300 5.29 -25.57 1.02
CA ALA A 300 5.30 -25.61 2.47
C ALA A 300 6.64 -25.39 3.20
N GLY A 301 6.54 -24.86 4.43
CA GLY A 301 7.59 -24.85 5.46
C GLY A 301 8.50 -23.60 5.53
N THR A 302 7.97 -22.42 5.85
CA THR A 302 8.72 -21.15 5.75
C THR A 302 8.69 -20.31 7.03
N SER A 303 9.85 -19.95 7.59
CA SER A 303 9.92 -18.98 8.70
C SER A 303 10.22 -17.61 8.14
N ALA A 304 9.33 -16.64 8.35
CA ALA A 304 9.55 -15.25 7.96
C ALA A 304 10.02 -14.43 9.16
N ARG A 305 11.10 -13.66 9.00
CA ARG A 305 11.50 -12.62 9.93
C ARG A 305 11.24 -11.26 9.30
N VAL A 306 10.50 -10.42 10.00
CA VAL A 306 10.15 -9.06 9.58
C VAL A 306 10.40 -8.12 10.74
N GLN A 307 10.62 -6.84 10.44
CA GLN A 307 10.65 -5.85 11.52
C GLN A 307 9.31 -5.83 12.26
N ARG A 308 9.39 -5.76 13.59
CA ARG A 308 8.19 -5.60 14.43
C ARG A 308 7.51 -4.30 14.03
N GLY A 309 6.20 -4.34 13.81
CA GLY A 309 5.32 -3.17 13.71
C GLY A 309 5.12 -2.49 15.05
#